data_AF-E1F0P2-F1
#
_entry.id   AF-E1F0P2-F1
#
_cell.length_a   1.000
_cell.length_b   1.000
_cell.length_c   1.000
_cell.angle_alpha   90.00
_cell.angle_beta   90.00
_cell.angle_gamma   90.00
#
_symmetry.space_group_name_H-M   'P 1'
#
loop_
_entity.id
_entity.type
_entity.pdbx_description
1 polymer ?
#
loop_
_entity_poly.entity_id
_entity_poly.type
_entity_poly.pdbx_seq_one_letter_code
_entity_poly.pdbx_strand_id
1 'polypeptide(L)'
;MSFESDRQVMGSSKTLARTIASLEKCGFYDRDPTVEPLYWIFASSYDSLKTGIWAALTGVQERRIPKEDAYQSISQQMKGLIHSLMSIFQAKEDKILELSVQLTNYTEKEHSREVEEEKQQSEEGKAAIHEAAKLKERLTQVVQEFNEERITWRNELNTLIAGWRTVYSDLEQHLLVLRD
;
A
#
# COMPACT_ATOMS: atom_id res chain seq x y z
N MET A 1 5.82 -1.10 39.28
CA MET A 1 6.23 -1.10 37.86
C MET A 1 5.13 -0.41 37.08
N SER A 2 5.33 0.84 36.67
CA SER A 2 4.31 1.63 35.96
C SER A 2 4.60 1.58 34.47
N PHE A 3 3.69 0.99 33.70
CA PHE A 3 3.75 0.80 32.26
C PHE A 3 3.07 1.97 31.52
N GLU A 4 3.29 3.20 32.03
CA GLU A 4 2.62 4.40 31.57
C GLU A 4 3.63 5.56 31.52
N SER A 5 4.52 5.57 30.51
CA SER A 5 5.29 6.78 30.16
C SER A 5 5.79 6.82 28.71
N ASP A 6 5.70 5.74 27.94
CA ASP A 6 6.15 5.75 26.53
C ASP A 6 5.02 6.03 25.51
N ARG A 7 3.93 6.68 25.95
CA ARG A 7 3.17 7.56 25.04
C ARG A 7 3.92 8.88 24.91
N GLN A 8 5.17 8.79 24.49
CA GLN A 8 5.95 9.92 24.05
C GLN A 8 5.33 10.36 22.72
N VAL A 9 4.41 11.32 22.84
CA VAL A 9 4.05 12.34 21.86
C VAL A 9 4.60 12.00 20.46
N MET A 10 3.87 11.17 19.70
CA MET A 10 3.92 11.24 18.24
C MET A 10 3.36 12.61 17.88
N GLY A 11 4.18 13.65 18.01
CA GLY A 11 3.90 14.95 17.43
C GLY A 11 3.66 14.67 15.98
N SER A 12 2.42 14.86 15.51
CA SER A 12 2.11 14.65 14.11
C SER A 12 3.02 15.61 13.34
N SER A 13 4.06 15.04 12.71
CA SER A 13 4.98 15.82 11.92
C SER A 13 4.13 16.47 10.84
N LYS A 14 4.16 17.81 10.72
CA LYS A 14 3.41 18.53 9.68
C LYS A 14 3.69 17.95 8.29
N THR A 15 4.86 17.33 8.11
CA THR A 15 5.27 16.61 6.89
C THR A 15 4.50 15.31 6.72
N LEU A 16 4.44 14.44 7.74
CA LEU A 16 3.66 13.20 7.70
C LEU A 16 2.18 13.45 7.42
N ALA A 17 1.57 14.45 8.07
CA ALA A 17 0.17 14.80 7.84
C ALA A 17 -0.09 15.26 6.38
N ARG A 18 0.85 16.01 5.78
CA ARG A 18 0.79 16.40 4.37
C ARG A 18 1.01 15.22 3.44
N THR A 19 1.90 14.30 3.81
CA THR A 19 2.17 13.07 3.07
C THR A 19 0.92 12.21 3.01
N ILE A 20 0.25 11.98 4.15
CA ILE A 20 -1.02 11.23 4.21
C ILE A 20 -2.09 11.92 3.38
N ALA A 21 -2.29 13.23 3.53
CA ALA A 21 -3.26 13.97 2.73
C ALA A 21 -2.96 13.94 1.23
N SER A 22 -1.69 13.82 0.84
CA SER A 22 -1.29 13.68 -0.57
C SER A 22 -1.57 12.27 -1.09
N LEU A 23 -1.30 11.25 -0.28
CA LEU A 23 -1.63 9.86 -0.59
C LEU A 23 -3.15 9.68 -0.74
N GLU A 24 -3.94 10.22 0.18
CA GLU A 24 -5.40 10.25 0.10
C GLU A 24 -5.91 10.88 -1.20
N LYS A 25 -5.35 12.04 -1.60
CA LYS A 25 -5.72 12.73 -2.85
C LYS A 25 -5.40 11.94 -4.11
N CYS A 26 -4.38 11.09 -4.06
CA CYS A 26 -4.01 10.20 -5.14
C CYS A 26 -4.82 8.88 -5.14
N GLY A 27 -5.81 8.74 -4.24
CA GLY A 27 -6.61 7.53 -4.10
C GLY A 27 -5.96 6.44 -3.23
N PHE A 28 -4.88 6.75 -2.54
CA PHE A 28 -4.09 5.81 -1.75
C PHE A 28 -4.42 5.88 -0.26
N TYR A 29 -5.67 5.63 0.06
CA TYR A 29 -6.12 5.48 1.44
C TYR A 29 -7.39 4.64 1.46
N ASP A 30 -7.36 3.59 2.26
CA ASP A 30 -8.51 2.73 2.51
C ASP A 30 -9.04 3.01 3.92
N ARG A 31 -10.36 3.17 4.05
CA ARG A 31 -11.03 3.30 5.35
C ARG A 31 -11.33 1.94 5.97
N ASP A 32 -10.98 0.85 5.30
CA ASP A 32 -11.04 -0.47 5.87
C ASP A 32 -10.11 -0.55 7.10
N PRO A 33 -10.64 -0.83 8.30
CA PRO A 33 -9.85 -0.85 9.54
C PRO A 33 -8.78 -1.96 9.55
N THR A 34 -8.85 -2.95 8.66
CA THR A 34 -7.83 -4.00 8.51
C THR A 34 -6.62 -3.53 7.71
N VAL A 35 -6.81 -2.55 6.82
CA VAL A 35 -5.77 -2.05 5.92
C VAL A 35 -5.26 -0.67 6.35
N GLU A 36 -6.12 0.15 6.97
CA GLU A 36 -5.78 1.50 7.41
C GLU A 36 -4.46 1.58 8.21
N PRO A 37 -4.21 0.74 9.24
CA PRO A 37 -2.95 0.79 9.98
C PRO A 37 -1.71 0.54 9.11
N LEU A 38 -1.84 -0.28 8.06
CA LEU A 38 -0.76 -0.57 7.13
C LEU A 38 -0.46 0.64 6.23
N TYR A 39 -1.48 1.40 5.81
CA TYR A 39 -1.28 2.67 5.12
C TYR A 39 -0.57 3.71 5.98
N TRP A 40 -0.85 3.75 7.29
CA TRP A 40 -0.13 4.65 8.21
C TRP A 40 1.36 4.31 8.29
N ILE A 41 1.70 3.02 8.39
CA ILE A 41 3.10 2.54 8.39
C ILE A 41 3.77 2.88 7.06
N PHE A 42 3.07 2.65 5.95
CA PHE A 42 3.56 2.97 4.62
C PHE A 42 3.81 4.48 4.46
N ALA A 43 2.85 5.32 4.83
CA ALA A 43 2.96 6.78 4.74
C ALA A 43 4.12 7.32 5.57
N SER A 44 4.33 6.77 6.77
CA SER A 44 5.48 7.08 7.61
C SER A 44 6.81 6.69 6.96
N SER A 45 6.87 5.48 6.38
CA SER A 45 8.06 4.99 5.68
C SER A 45 8.38 5.82 4.43
N TYR A 46 7.34 6.26 3.72
CA TYR A 46 7.46 7.11 2.53
C TYR A 46 7.95 8.52 2.88
N ASP A 47 7.42 9.12 3.95
CA ASP A 47 7.87 10.41 4.48
C ASP A 47 9.35 10.35 4.94
N SER A 48 9.71 9.26 5.63
CA SER A 48 11.07 8.97 6.05
C SER A 48 12.01 8.84 4.85
N LEU A 49 11.62 8.10 3.80
CA LEU A 49 12.41 7.95 2.58
C LEU A 49 12.66 9.30 1.90
N LYS A 50 11.64 10.16 1.76
CA LYS A 50 11.80 11.51 1.18
C LYS A 50 12.81 12.34 1.95
N THR A 51 12.68 12.35 3.27
CA THR A 51 13.60 13.07 4.16
C THR A 51 15.01 12.49 4.09
N GLY A 52 15.12 11.16 4.06
CA GLY A 52 16.36 10.42 3.93
C GLY A 52 17.10 10.75 2.64
N ILE A 53 16.40 10.75 1.49
CA ILE A 53 16.97 11.11 0.19
C ILE A 53 17.57 12.53 0.24
N TRP A 54 16.84 13.49 0.80
CA TRP A 54 17.32 14.88 0.91
C TRP A 54 18.55 15.00 1.83
N ALA A 55 18.53 14.32 2.98
CA ALA A 55 19.67 14.30 3.90
C ALA A 55 20.90 13.63 3.31
N ALA A 56 20.71 12.52 2.58
CA ALA A 56 21.77 11.82 1.87
C ALA A 56 22.41 12.69 0.79
N LEU A 57 21.59 13.37 -0.02
CA LEU A 57 22.04 14.30 -1.05
C LEU A 57 22.90 15.43 -0.46
N THR A 58 22.37 16.09 0.57
CA THR A 58 23.05 17.20 1.25
C THR A 58 24.36 16.72 1.88
N GLY A 59 24.33 15.58 2.56
CA GLY A 59 25.52 15.01 3.22
C GLY A 59 26.62 14.62 2.25
N VAL A 60 26.27 14.08 1.07
CA VAL A 60 27.24 13.77 0.01
C VAL A 60 27.81 15.06 -0.60
N GLN A 61 26.96 16.04 -0.90
CA GLN A 61 27.38 17.34 -1.44
C GLN A 61 28.34 18.08 -0.51
N GLU A 62 28.07 18.03 0.80
CA GLU A 62 28.92 18.61 1.84
C GLU A 62 30.12 17.73 2.22
N ARG A 63 30.31 16.58 1.57
CA ARG A 63 31.37 15.59 1.84
C ARG A 63 31.37 15.04 3.28
N ARG A 64 30.22 15.07 3.95
CA ARG A 64 30.02 14.54 5.32
C ARG A 64 29.75 13.04 5.34
N ILE A 65 29.22 12.49 4.24
CA ILE A 65 28.84 11.08 4.12
C ILE A 65 29.40 10.53 2.80
N PRO A 66 30.03 9.35 2.79
CA PRO A 66 30.38 8.67 1.55
C PRO A 66 29.16 8.40 0.68
N LYS A 67 29.31 8.50 -0.64
CA LYS A 67 28.20 8.31 -1.60
C LYS A 67 27.67 6.87 -1.56
N GLU A 68 28.54 5.89 -1.33
CA GLU A 68 28.19 4.48 -1.26
C GLU A 68 27.28 4.21 -0.04
N ASP A 69 27.59 4.83 1.10
CA ASP A 69 26.80 4.70 2.33
C ASP A 69 25.43 5.37 2.18
N ALA A 70 25.40 6.56 1.56
CA ALA A 70 24.16 7.21 1.16
C ALA A 70 23.30 6.32 0.25
N TYR A 71 23.91 5.70 -0.76
CA TYR A 71 23.22 4.79 -1.67
C TYR A 71 22.67 3.54 -0.98
N GLN A 72 23.46 2.91 -0.12
CA GLN A 72 23.03 1.74 0.63
C GLN A 72 21.87 2.07 1.58
N SER A 73 21.95 3.21 2.29
CA SER A 73 20.91 3.67 3.20
C SER A 73 19.58 3.89 2.48
N ILE A 74 19.58 4.64 1.37
CA ILE A 74 18.36 4.89 0.58
C ILE A 74 17.83 3.60 -0.03
N SER A 75 18.70 2.73 -0.55
CA SER A 75 18.29 1.43 -1.09
C SER A 75 17.61 0.56 -0.04
N GLN A 76 18.10 0.57 1.21
CA GLN A 76 17.50 -0.19 2.30
C GLN A 76 16.13 0.40 2.72
N GLN A 77 16.00 1.72 2.75
CA GLN A 77 14.71 2.38 3.02
C GLN A 77 13.70 2.10 1.90
N MET A 78 14.11 2.12 0.64
CA MET A 78 13.27 1.73 -0.50
C MET A 78 12.78 0.28 -0.38
N LYS A 79 13.67 -0.67 0.01
CA LYS A 79 13.26 -2.05 0.28
C LYS A 79 12.22 -2.12 1.39
N GLY A 80 12.39 -1.36 2.48
CA GLY A 80 11.41 -1.28 3.57
C GLY A 80 10.05 -0.77 3.09
N LEU A 81 10.05 0.29 2.27
CA LEU A 81 8.84 0.85 1.67
C LEU A 81 8.10 -0.17 0.79
N ILE A 82 8.84 -0.92 -0.04
CA ILE A 82 8.27 -1.98 -0.89
C ILE A 82 7.63 -3.08 -0.03
N HIS A 83 8.30 -3.53 1.03
CA HIS A 83 7.72 -4.52 1.94
C HIS A 83 6.43 -4.02 2.61
N SER A 84 6.41 -2.75 3.07
CA SER A 84 5.21 -2.16 3.65
C SER A 84 4.05 -2.12 2.66
N LEU A 85 4.33 -1.83 1.38
CA LEU A 85 3.31 -1.87 0.34
C LEU A 85 2.82 -3.29 0.04
N MET A 86 3.74 -4.28 0.02
CA MET A 86 3.37 -5.68 -0.14
C MET A 86 2.43 -6.16 0.97
N SER A 87 2.63 -5.72 2.21
CA SER A 87 1.72 -6.05 3.32
C SER A 87 0.31 -5.50 3.10
N ILE A 88 0.17 -4.28 2.57
CA ILE A 88 -1.13 -3.71 2.19
C ILE A 88 -1.80 -4.57 1.13
N PHE A 89 -1.05 -4.93 0.07
CA PHE A 89 -1.60 -5.74 -1.01
C PHE A 89 -1.97 -7.15 -0.56
N GLN A 90 -1.18 -7.77 0.30
CA GLN A 90 -1.51 -9.08 0.87
C GLN A 90 -2.84 -9.02 1.64
N ALA A 91 -3.03 -8.00 2.50
CA ALA A 91 -4.26 -7.85 3.25
C ALA A 91 -5.49 -7.67 2.33
N LYS A 92 -5.33 -6.91 1.24
CA LYS A 92 -6.40 -6.75 0.24
C LYS A 92 -6.66 -8.03 -0.56
N GLU A 93 -5.62 -8.78 -0.92
CA GLU A 93 -5.75 -10.08 -1.58
C GLU A 93 -6.47 -11.10 -0.69
N ASP A 94 -6.13 -11.15 0.60
CA ASP A 94 -6.81 -12.00 1.58
C ASP A 94 -8.30 -11.64 1.68
N LYS A 95 -8.63 -10.35 1.62
CA LYS A 95 -10.03 -9.90 1.62
C LYS A 95 -10.79 -10.29 0.36
N ILE A 96 -10.15 -10.18 -0.81
CA ILE A 96 -10.70 -10.64 -2.08
C ILE A 96 -10.96 -12.15 -2.04
N LEU A 97 -10.03 -12.92 -1.46
CA LEU A 97 -10.17 -14.36 -1.29
C LEU A 97 -11.34 -14.70 -0.36
N GLU A 98 -11.47 -14.01 0.78
CA GLU A 98 -12.58 -14.18 1.71
C GLU A 98 -13.95 -13.96 1.02
N LEU A 99 -14.09 -12.85 0.29
CA LEU A 99 -15.31 -12.52 -0.45
C LEU A 99 -15.60 -13.54 -1.56
N SER A 100 -14.56 -14.06 -2.22
CA SER A 100 -14.70 -15.10 -3.24
C SER A 100 -15.21 -16.41 -2.65
N VAL A 101 -14.67 -16.83 -1.49
CA VAL A 101 -15.14 -18.01 -0.76
C VAL A 101 -16.59 -17.84 -0.30
N GLN A 102 -16.96 -16.66 0.20
CA GLN A 102 -18.36 -16.37 0.56
C GLN A 102 -19.29 -16.51 -0.65
N LEU A 103 -18.89 -15.97 -1.80
CA LEU A 103 -19.68 -16.08 -3.04
C LEU A 103 -19.86 -17.53 -3.47
N THR A 104 -18.78 -18.33 -3.45
CA THR A 104 -18.84 -19.77 -3.76
C THR A 104 -19.81 -20.49 -2.81
N ASN A 105 -19.72 -20.23 -1.50
CA ASN A 105 -20.61 -20.84 -0.51
C ASN A 105 -22.09 -20.48 -0.74
N TYR A 106 -22.39 -19.24 -1.15
CA TYR A 106 -23.75 -18.85 -1.51
C TYR A 106 -24.25 -19.59 -2.75
N THR A 107 -23.40 -19.70 -3.78
CA THR A 107 -23.77 -20.42 -5.02
C THR A 107 -23.93 -21.93 -4.82
N GLU A 108 -23.10 -22.56 -4.00
CA GLU A 108 -23.19 -24.00 -3.70
C GLU A 108 -24.42 -24.35 -2.86
N LYS A 109 -24.76 -23.51 -1.87
CA LYS A 109 -26.00 -23.64 -1.09
C LYS A 109 -27.25 -23.50 -1.95
N GLU A 110 -27.23 -22.58 -2.92
CA GLU A 110 -28.34 -22.44 -3.86
C GLU A 110 -28.44 -23.66 -4.79
N HIS A 111 -27.33 -24.12 -5.35
CA HIS A 111 -27.34 -25.30 -6.23
C HIS A 111 -27.79 -26.58 -5.52
N SER A 112 -27.47 -26.72 -4.23
CA SER A 112 -27.95 -27.84 -3.40
C SER A 112 -29.46 -27.75 -3.13
N ARG A 113 -30.01 -26.53 -2.95
CA ARG A 113 -31.46 -26.28 -2.79
C ARG A 113 -32.24 -26.48 -4.09
N GLU A 114 -31.71 -26.05 -5.23
CA GLU A 114 -32.33 -26.27 -6.55
C GLU A 114 -32.45 -27.76 -6.91
N VAL A 115 -31.53 -28.61 -6.43
CA VAL A 115 -31.57 -30.07 -6.59
C VAL A 115 -32.56 -30.73 -5.61
N GLU A 116 -32.89 -30.09 -4.49
CA GLU A 116 -33.81 -30.61 -3.46
C GLU A 116 -35.27 -30.11 -3.63
N GLU A 117 -35.52 -28.97 -4.28
CA GLU A 117 -36.86 -28.37 -4.42
C GLU A 117 -37.29 -28.16 -5.89
N GLU A 118 -37.91 -29.17 -6.51
CA GLU A 118 -38.51 -29.04 -7.84
C GLU A 118 -39.91 -28.37 -7.86
N LYS A 119 -40.49 -27.98 -6.71
CA LYS A 119 -41.81 -27.32 -6.66
C LYS A 119 -42.02 -26.44 -5.42
N GLN A 120 -41.57 -25.19 -5.47
CA GLN A 120 -42.30 -23.97 -5.06
C GLN A 120 -41.33 -22.78 -5.05
N GLN A 121 -41.71 -21.67 -5.69
CA GLN A 121 -40.92 -20.45 -5.68
C GLN A 121 -40.91 -19.84 -4.27
N SER A 122 -39.98 -20.29 -3.44
CA SER A 122 -39.73 -19.74 -2.10
C SER A 122 -39.09 -18.35 -2.21
N GLU A 123 -39.63 -17.37 -1.49
CA GLU A 123 -39.08 -16.01 -1.39
C GLU A 123 -37.64 -16.00 -0.87
N GLU A 124 -37.22 -17.03 -0.14
CA GLU A 124 -35.85 -17.19 0.36
C GLU A 124 -34.82 -17.45 -0.75
N GLY A 125 -35.17 -18.21 -1.80
CA GLY A 125 -34.28 -18.43 -2.95
C GLY A 125 -34.05 -17.15 -3.75
N LYS A 126 -35.10 -16.33 -3.92
CA LYS A 126 -34.98 -15.00 -4.56
C LYS A 126 -34.10 -14.05 -3.74
N ALA A 127 -34.16 -14.12 -2.41
CA ALA A 127 -33.29 -13.34 -1.53
C ALA A 127 -31.82 -13.80 -1.60
N ALA A 128 -31.56 -15.11 -1.64
CA ALA A 128 -30.22 -15.67 -1.77
C ALA A 128 -29.56 -15.31 -3.12
N ILE A 129 -30.32 -15.40 -4.23
CA ILE A 129 -29.86 -14.98 -5.56
C ILE A 129 -29.53 -13.48 -5.59
N HIS A 130 -30.38 -12.65 -4.96
CA HIS A 130 -30.14 -11.21 -4.88
C HIS A 130 -28.85 -10.89 -4.08
N GLU A 131 -28.64 -11.56 -2.96
CA GLU A 131 -27.45 -11.35 -2.13
C GLU A 131 -26.17 -11.86 -2.83
N ALA A 132 -26.23 -13.00 -3.53
CA ALA A 132 -25.12 -13.48 -4.34
C ALA A 132 -24.77 -12.52 -5.50
N ALA A 133 -25.77 -11.95 -6.15
CA ALA A 133 -25.56 -10.95 -7.21
C ALA A 133 -24.89 -9.67 -6.67
N LYS A 134 -25.34 -9.18 -5.51
CA LYS A 134 -24.75 -8.03 -4.83
C LYS A 134 -23.31 -8.29 -4.37
N LEU A 135 -23.04 -9.49 -3.84
CA LEU A 135 -21.70 -9.91 -3.45
C LEU A 135 -20.77 -10.02 -4.65
N LYS A 136 -21.26 -10.54 -5.79
CA LYS A 136 -20.51 -10.60 -7.06
C LYS A 136 -20.18 -9.21 -7.60
N GLU A 137 -21.12 -8.27 -7.56
CA GLU A 137 -20.90 -6.88 -7.94
C GLU A 137 -19.83 -6.24 -7.03
N ARG A 138 -19.97 -6.43 -5.72
CA ARG A 138 -18.99 -5.93 -4.75
C ARG A 138 -17.60 -6.52 -4.96
N LEU A 139 -17.49 -7.82 -5.20
CA LEU A 139 -16.22 -8.49 -5.50
C LEU A 139 -15.57 -7.92 -6.76
N THR A 140 -16.38 -7.72 -7.82
CA THR A 140 -15.90 -7.14 -9.08
C THR A 140 -15.34 -5.74 -8.86
N GLN A 141 -16.06 -4.91 -8.11
CA GLN A 141 -15.62 -3.56 -7.76
C GLN A 141 -14.30 -3.58 -6.97
N VAL A 142 -14.20 -4.39 -5.92
CA VAL A 142 -12.99 -4.47 -5.09
C VAL A 142 -11.79 -4.97 -5.90
N VAL A 143 -11.98 -5.95 -6.78
CA VAL A 143 -10.90 -6.44 -7.66
C VAL A 143 -10.44 -5.36 -8.64
N GLN A 144 -11.36 -4.57 -9.18
CA GLN A 144 -11.02 -3.45 -10.06
C GLN A 144 -10.22 -2.38 -9.31
N GLU A 145 -10.73 -1.91 -8.17
CA GLU A 145 -10.07 -0.90 -7.32
C GLU A 145 -8.66 -1.37 -6.91
N PHE A 146 -8.52 -2.64 -6.51
CA PHE A 146 -7.24 -3.23 -6.16
C PHE A 146 -6.23 -3.22 -7.33
N ASN A 147 -6.68 -3.57 -8.54
CA ASN A 147 -5.81 -3.60 -9.71
C ASN A 147 -5.36 -2.19 -10.14
N GLU A 148 -6.27 -1.21 -10.10
CA GLU A 148 -5.97 0.19 -10.41
C GLU A 148 -4.94 0.76 -9.43
N GLU A 149 -5.15 0.51 -8.13
CA GLU A 149 -4.21 0.92 -7.09
C GLU A 149 -2.83 0.26 -7.27
N ARG A 150 -2.80 -1.05 -7.55
CA ARG A 150 -1.55 -1.80 -7.76
C ARG A 150 -0.75 -1.25 -8.94
N ILE A 151 -1.41 -0.90 -10.06
CA ILE A 151 -0.75 -0.30 -11.23
C ILE A 151 -0.20 1.08 -10.87
N THR A 152 -0.98 1.90 -10.18
CA THR A 152 -0.59 3.27 -9.83
C THR A 152 0.62 3.25 -8.89
N TRP A 153 0.62 2.38 -7.88
CA TRP A 153 1.77 2.20 -6.99
C TRP A 153 3.02 1.69 -7.70
N ARG A 154 2.86 0.75 -8.63
CA ARG A 154 3.98 0.27 -9.44
C ARG A 154 4.62 1.41 -10.22
N ASN A 155 3.82 2.30 -10.79
CA ASN A 155 4.31 3.45 -11.56
C ASN A 155 5.02 4.48 -10.67
N GLU A 156 4.47 4.77 -9.50
CA GLU A 156 5.06 5.67 -8.51
C GLU A 156 6.41 5.13 -8.01
N LEU A 157 6.49 3.85 -7.65
CA LEU A 157 7.73 3.20 -7.24
C LEU A 157 8.78 3.18 -8.36
N ASN A 158 8.38 2.90 -9.60
CA ASN A 158 9.29 2.95 -10.74
C ASN A 158 9.84 4.36 -10.95
N THR A 159 8.99 5.38 -10.79
CA THR A 159 9.40 6.80 -10.89
C THR A 159 10.39 7.17 -9.80
N LEU A 160 10.15 6.75 -8.56
CA LEU A 160 11.07 6.97 -7.43
C LEU A 160 12.42 6.27 -7.64
N ILE A 161 12.39 5.01 -8.09
CA ILE A 161 13.60 4.23 -8.40
C ILE A 161 14.39 4.88 -9.54
N ALA A 162 13.71 5.29 -10.60
CA ALA A 162 14.35 5.96 -11.73
C ALA A 162 14.96 7.30 -11.31
N GLY A 163 14.20 8.15 -10.60
CA GLY A 163 14.69 9.43 -10.10
C GLY A 163 15.90 9.28 -9.18
N TRP A 164 15.88 8.30 -8.27
CA TRP A 164 17.03 8.03 -7.41
C TRP A 164 18.27 7.59 -8.21
N ARG A 165 18.11 6.71 -9.21
CA ARG A 165 19.22 6.29 -10.08
C ARG A 165 19.82 7.46 -10.84
N THR A 166 18.98 8.33 -11.42
CA THR A 166 19.45 9.52 -12.13
C THR A 166 20.25 10.44 -11.22
N VAL A 167 19.69 10.78 -10.05
CA VAL A 167 20.35 11.66 -9.08
C VAL A 167 21.68 11.06 -8.61
N TYR A 168 21.75 9.75 -8.40
CA TYR A 168 23.00 9.08 -8.04
C TYR A 168 24.04 9.18 -9.16
N SER A 169 23.66 8.91 -10.42
CA SER A 169 24.56 9.06 -11.57
C SER A 169 25.04 10.49 -11.78
N ASP A 170 24.17 11.49 -11.60
CA ASP A 170 24.53 12.90 -11.72
C ASP A 170 25.54 13.31 -10.64
N LEU A 171 25.36 12.82 -9.40
CA LEU A 171 26.33 13.00 -8.31
C LEU A 171 27.69 12.37 -8.65
N GLU A 172 27.71 11.18 -9.28
CA GLU A 172 28.96 10.55 -9.71
C GLU A 172 29.70 11.41 -10.73
N GLN A 173 28.99 11.95 -11.72
CA GLN A 173 29.59 12.85 -12.71
C GLN A 173 30.10 14.15 -12.08
N HIS A 174 29.31 14.77 -11.20
CA HIS A 174 29.70 16.03 -10.56
C HIS A 174 30.93 15.89 -9.65
N LEU A 175 31.04 14.77 -8.92
CA LEU A 175 32.21 14.48 -8.09
C LEU A 175 33.46 14.19 -8.92
N LEU A 176 33.32 13.61 -10.13
CA LEU A 176 34.43 13.45 -11.06
C LEU A 176 34.94 14.81 -11.58
N VAL A 177 34.03 15.72 -11.94
CA VAL A 177 34.40 17.08 -12.40
C VAL A 177 35.09 17.89 -11.31
N LEU A 178 34.72 17.72 -10.03
CA LEU A 178 35.35 18.40 -8.89
C LEU A 178 36.73 17.83 -8.50
N ARG A 179 37.16 16.75 -9.14
CA ARG A 179 38.44 16.08 -8.87
C ARG A 179 39.57 16.54 -9.81
N ASP A 180 39.21 17.10 -10.97
CA ASP A 180 40.11 17.74 -11.94
C ASP A 180 40.32 19.24 -11.63
#